data_AF-A0A546XRZ4-F1
#
_entry.id   AF-A0A546XRZ4-F1
#
_cell.length_a   1.000
_cell.length_b   1.000
_cell.length_c   1.000
_cell.angle_alpha   90.00
_cell.angle_beta   90.00
_cell.angle_gamma   90.00
#
_symmetry.space_group_name_H-M   'P 1'
#
loop_
_entity.id
_entity.type
_entity.pdbx_description
1 polymer ?
#
loop_
_entity_poly.entity_id
_entity_poly.type
_entity_poly.pdbx_seq_one_letter_code
_entity_poly.pdbx_strand_id
1 'polypeptide(L)' 'MRKSILPMLLLCVGISGCSQTTSGNACAGWQKLQPTLETAVKITTDDRQFANQVASHNAHGVKQKCW' A
#
# COMPACT_ATOMS: atom_id res chain seq x y z
N MET A 1 -50.36 21.53 12.27
CA MET A 1 -49.97 20.33 11.50
C MET A 1 -48.45 20.18 11.52
N ARG A 2 -47.89 19.47 12.50
CA ARG A 2 -46.44 19.19 12.54
C ARG A 2 -46.22 17.87 11.80
N LYS A 3 -45.86 17.94 10.52
CA LYS A 3 -45.52 16.77 9.70
C LYS A 3 -44.15 16.27 10.19
N SER A 4 -44.14 15.10 10.82
CA SER A 4 -42.93 14.47 11.35
C SER A 4 -42.01 14.10 10.18
N ILE A 5 -40.82 14.71 10.12
CA ILE A 5 -39.77 14.45 9.11
C ILE A 5 -38.98 13.17 9.46
N LEU A 6 -39.30 12.54 10.61
CA LEU A 6 -38.67 11.33 11.13
C LEU A 6 -38.59 10.15 10.15
N PRO A 7 -39.59 9.85 9.29
CA PRO A 7 -39.51 8.69 8.42
C PRO A 7 -38.53 8.86 7.25
N MET A 8 -38.12 10.10 6.91
CA MET A 8 -37.17 10.36 5.83
C MET A 8 -35.72 10.05 6.23
N LEU A 9 -35.36 10.28 7.51
CA LEU A 9 -34.00 10.08 8.03
C LEU A 9 -33.63 8.59 8.16
N LEU A 10 -34.61 7.72 8.37
CA LEU A 10 -34.41 6.27 8.51
C LEU A 10 -34.07 5.59 7.17
N LEU A 11 -34.38 6.21 6.03
CA LEU A 11 -34.09 5.66 4.70
C LEU A 11 -32.62 5.86 4.26
N CYS A 12 -31.90 6.83 4.84
CA CYS A 12 -30.51 7.12 4.48
C CYS A 12 -29.49 6.19 5.19
N VAL A 13 -29.91 5.45 6.22
CA VAL A 13 -29.02 4.52 6.96
C VAL A 13 -28.77 3.21 6.19
N GLY A 14 -29.62 2.86 5.22
CA GLY A 14 -29.50 1.61 4.46
C GLY A 14 -28.46 1.60 3.33
N ILE A 15 -27.91 2.77 2.95
CA ILE A 15 -27.06 2.92 1.75
C ILE A 15 -25.56 3.04 2.11
N SER A 16 -25.20 3.09 3.39
CA SER A 16 -23.78 3.07 3.83
C SER A 16 -23.16 1.67 3.84
N GLY A 17 -23.90 0.64 3.42
CA GLY A 17 -23.46 -0.75 3.43
C GLY A 17 -22.66 -1.13 2.19
N CYS A 18 -21.39 -0.72 2.17
CA CYS A 18 -20.22 -1.39 1.56
C CYS A 18 -19.10 -0.37 1.36
N SER A 19 -18.61 0.23 2.46
CA SER A 19 -17.23 0.71 2.46
C SER A 19 -16.34 -0.51 2.60
N GLN A 20 -16.21 -1.28 1.52
CA GLN A 20 -15.21 -2.33 1.45
C GLN A 20 -13.88 -1.60 1.24
N THR A 21 -13.33 -1.08 2.34
CA THR A 21 -11.91 -0.76 2.40
C THR A 21 -11.20 -2.10 2.38
N THR A 22 -11.12 -2.71 1.19
CA THR A 22 -10.01 -3.61 0.90
C THR A 22 -8.80 -2.72 1.01
N SER A 23 -8.22 -2.58 2.21
CA SER A 23 -6.91 -2.00 2.36
C SER A 23 -6.02 -2.93 1.54
N GLY A 24 -5.76 -2.54 0.29
CA GLY A 24 -4.89 -3.31 -0.59
C GLY A 24 -3.63 -3.57 0.21
N ASN A 25 -3.26 -4.84 0.38
CA ASN A 25 -2.02 -5.17 1.04
C ASN A 25 -0.91 -4.55 0.18
N ALA A 26 -0.30 -3.47 0.67
CA ALA A 26 0.73 -2.72 -0.05
C ALA A 26 1.93 -3.59 -0.46
N CYS A 27 2.05 -4.75 0.17
CA CYS A 27 3.11 -5.73 -0.03
C CYS A 27 2.70 -6.90 -0.92
N ALA A 28 1.44 -6.95 -1.38
CA ALA A 28 0.96 -8.07 -2.19
C ALA A 28 1.76 -8.18 -3.49
N GLY A 29 2.44 -9.32 -3.67
CA GLY A 29 3.28 -9.59 -4.85
C GLY A 29 4.68 -8.97 -4.77
N TRP A 30 5.07 -8.34 -3.66
CA TRP A 30 6.39 -7.75 -3.48
C TRP A 30 7.29 -8.68 -2.66
N GLN A 31 8.59 -8.65 -2.93
CA GLN A 31 9.60 -9.35 -2.15
C GLN A 31 10.79 -8.43 -1.87
N LYS A 32 11.43 -8.60 -0.70
CA LYS A 32 12.67 -7.91 -0.36
C LYS A 32 13.78 -8.33 -1.32
N LEU A 33 14.47 -7.35 -1.90
CA LEU A 33 15.62 -7.61 -2.77
C LEU A 33 16.86 -7.83 -1.91
N GLN A 34 17.44 -9.03 -1.98
CA GLN A 34 18.62 -9.42 -1.20
C GLN A 34 19.71 -9.95 -2.16
N PRO A 35 20.38 -9.05 -2.91
CA PRO A 35 21.44 -9.47 -3.81
C PRO A 35 22.60 -10.11 -3.03
N THR A 36 23.29 -11.06 -3.67
CA THR A 36 24.57 -11.58 -3.17
C THR A 36 25.59 -10.45 -3.08
N LEU A 37 26.65 -10.61 -2.29
CA LEU A 37 27.72 -9.61 -2.18
C LEU A 37 28.31 -9.27 -3.55
N GLU A 38 28.60 -10.28 -4.37
CA GLU A 38 29.10 -10.10 -5.73
C GLU A 38 28.15 -9.25 -6.59
N THR A 39 26.85 -9.57 -6.57
CA THR A 39 25.84 -8.80 -7.31
C THR A 39 25.73 -7.37 -6.77
N ALA A 40 25.75 -7.19 -5.44
CA ALA A 40 25.68 -5.88 -4.82
C ALA A 40 26.88 -4.99 -5.20
N VAL A 41 28.09 -5.55 -5.21
CA VAL A 41 29.30 -4.85 -5.66
C VAL A 41 29.19 -4.50 -7.15
N LYS A 42 28.78 -5.46 -7.98
CA LYS A 42 28.62 -5.26 -9.42
C LYS A 42 27.63 -4.13 -9.73
N ILE A 43 26.41 -4.18 -9.18
CA ILE A 43 25.42 -3.13 -9.44
C ILE A 43 25.87 -1.78 -8.87
N THR A 44 26.57 -1.74 -7.73
CA THR A 44 27.03 -0.47 -7.14
C THR A 44 28.13 0.18 -7.98
N THR A 45 28.94 -0.63 -8.65
CA THR A 45 30.10 -0.18 -9.46
C THR A 45 29.67 0.16 -10.88
N ASP A 46 28.89 -0.72 -11.51
CA ASP A 46 28.58 -0.66 -12.93
C ASP A 46 27.28 0.10 -13.22
N ASP A 47 26.31 0.09 -12.27
CA ASP A 47 24.99 0.70 -12.45
C ASP A 47 24.44 1.29 -11.14
N ARG A 48 25.01 2.42 -10.74
CA ARG A 48 24.60 3.15 -9.53
C ARG A 48 23.11 3.52 -9.56
N GLN A 49 22.51 3.75 -10.73
CA GLN A 49 21.09 4.08 -10.82
C GLN A 49 20.23 2.88 -10.41
N PHE A 50 20.55 1.70 -10.91
CA PHE A 50 19.87 0.47 -10.50
C PHE A 50 20.10 0.16 -9.01
N ALA A 51 21.33 0.33 -8.51
CA ALA A 51 21.62 0.18 -7.08
C ALA A 51 20.73 1.07 -6.20
N ASN A 52 20.52 2.33 -6.60
CA ASN A 52 19.63 3.25 -5.90
C ASN A 52 18.17 2.81 -5.96
N GLN A 53 17.71 2.21 -7.06
CA GLN A 53 16.36 1.67 -7.18
C GLN A 53 16.16 0.47 -6.25
N VAL A 54 17.14 -0.44 -6.15
CA VAL A 54 17.12 -1.57 -5.20
C VAL A 54 17.02 -1.06 -3.76
N ALA A 55 17.81 -0.04 -3.40
CA ALA A 55 17.76 0.58 -2.08
C ALA A 55 16.40 1.24 -1.81
N SER A 56 15.87 2.00 -2.77
CA SER A 56 14.57 2.67 -2.68
C SER A 56 13.41 1.67 -2.51
N HIS A 57 13.40 0.59 -3.29
CA HIS A 57 12.43 -0.51 -3.16
C HIS A 57 12.46 -1.10 -1.74
N ASN A 58 13.64 -1.44 -1.25
CA ASN A 58 13.81 -2.02 0.09
C ASN A 58 13.37 -1.05 1.20
N ALA A 59 13.68 0.25 1.06
CA ALA A 59 13.24 1.28 2.00
C ALA A 59 11.71 1.49 1.96
N HIS A 60 11.09 1.39 0.78
CA HIS A 60 9.65 1.49 0.63
C HIS A 60 8.93 0.37 1.41
N GLY A 61 9.36 -0.88 1.27
CA GLY A 61 8.69 -1.96 2.01
C GLY A 61 8.88 -1.87 3.52
N VAL A 62 9.99 -1.32 4.03
CA VAL A 62 10.11 -0.99 5.47
C VAL A 62 9.04 0.05 5.87
N LYS A 63 8.87 1.11 5.07
CA LYS A 63 7.86 2.15 5.32
C LYS A 63 6.43 1.59 5.32
N GLN A 64 6.16 0.61 4.46
CA GLN A 64 4.86 -0.08 4.36
C GLN A 64 4.71 -1.26 5.35
N LYS A 65 5.73 -1.55 6.17
CA LYS A 65 5.77 -2.70 7.09
C LYS A 65 5.62 -4.05 6.39
N CYS A 66 6.19 -4.17 5.19
CA CYS A 66 6.25 -5.41 4.42
C CYS A 66 7.35 -6.36 4.92
N TRP A 67 8.43 -5.81 5.48
CA TRP A 67 9.58 -6.51 6.05
C TRP A 67 10.37 -5.60 6.99
#